data_AF-A0A6N6KL13-F1
#
_entry.id   AF-A0A6N6KL13-F1
#
_cell.length_a   1.000
_cell.length_b   1.000
_cell.length_c   1.000
_cell.angle_alpha   90.00
_cell.angle_beta   90.00
_cell.angle_gamma   90.00
#
_symmetry.space_group_name_H-M   'P 1'
#
loop_
_entity.id
_entity.type
_entity.pdbx_description
1 polymer ?
#
loop_
_entity_poly.entity_id
_entity_poly.type
_entity_poly.pdbx_seq_one_letter_code
_entity_poly.pdbx_strand_id
1 'polypeptide(L)'
;MKWSVAVGLTLWAYSLIHFYYFGIFAFALGIYFSWTTLRDNNFGVKVILNNLKHFAVQVLVAMVFFLYWIYWNDPIDDRCAEPWGFLYFHAELKGIFASPAQPYFSSVPYQKWDIENTAYLGAVAIMAGTVLVLIFLKNLFLKAPLKTESNHDFFLNNLWFTSIVILLVSFGLPFTVPGWEYMIEYVQPFEQFRSVGRFAWVAFYGFNITAFYWLYTKGFKNNWWLAIPIALLYFEAWNHTNHYDLWLDKVDEFEEGATFNDIEGIDYSEFQASVPIPYYNIGSGNFWIDVTGFVGQKSQTLAMQTGLPMTSAMLTRSSLSQAFKQLELVAEPYRLPKILDDLPDDRPFLLVWDVTRAREFSPQYDHMNQGLEMIYENYPLRFYRLPLETFEQRIAQRRANLLTTFDQDTLLQVYPNNSDIDTSLTFLSQDSVSYFLYKDWDGEQADKHYRGTGGYQGAFKDMASIIDEDIPQGKYTLSFWMHIHEDLYPRTVMLLEEYDPESGSVLKQHIRPVHHHVAVIGEEGWGLVEMELEITQPGSRFRINTQHEKYRFKGRPLYIDELLIRPEGDTILFQKKNSLVENDRWFEFE
;
A
#
# COMPACT_ATOMS: atom_id res chain seq x y z
N MET A 1 12.74 36.68 17.80
CA MET A 1 13.52 35.98 16.76
C MET A 1 14.28 34.78 17.30
N LYS A 2 15.10 34.91 18.37
CA LYS A 2 15.83 33.79 19.00
C LYS A 2 14.98 32.52 19.20
N TRP A 3 13.78 32.66 19.79
CA TRP A 3 12.87 31.52 20.01
C TRP A 3 12.31 30.91 18.72
N SER A 4 12.10 31.70 17.67
CA SER A 4 11.67 31.18 16.36
C SER A 4 12.77 30.34 15.71
N VAL A 5 14.03 30.72 15.87
CA VAL A 5 15.16 29.91 15.41
C VAL A 5 15.23 28.60 16.19
N ALA A 6 15.05 28.63 17.52
CA ALA A 6 15.01 27.42 18.33
C ALA A 6 13.89 26.47 17.89
N VAL A 7 12.67 26.98 17.69
CA VAL A 7 11.53 26.18 17.20
C VAL A 7 11.81 25.63 15.79
N GLY A 8 12.39 26.43 14.89
CA GLY A 8 12.77 25.97 13.55
C GLY A 8 13.83 24.87 13.56
N LEU A 9 14.83 24.98 14.45
CA LEU A 9 15.84 23.93 14.65
C LEU A 9 15.23 22.66 15.24
N THR A 10 14.28 22.78 16.18
CA THR A 10 13.53 21.63 16.69
C THR A 10 12.73 20.97 15.59
N LEU A 11 11.96 21.73 14.81
CA LEU A 11 11.20 21.20 13.68
C LEU A 11 12.12 20.49 12.69
N TRP A 12 13.25 21.10 12.33
CA TRP A 12 14.25 20.49 11.44
C TRP A 12 14.81 19.18 12.03
N ALA A 13 15.23 19.17 13.29
CA ALA A 13 15.81 17.98 13.93
C ALA A 13 14.80 16.82 14.03
N TYR A 14 13.56 17.09 14.43
CA TYR A 14 12.53 16.03 14.51
C TYR A 14 12.11 15.53 13.13
N SER A 15 12.15 16.39 12.11
CA SER A 15 11.86 15.99 10.72
C SER A 15 12.91 15.03 10.15
N LEU A 16 14.15 15.03 10.68
CA LEU A 16 15.19 14.06 10.33
C LEU A 16 14.94 12.67 10.95
N ILE A 17 14.23 12.59 12.07
CA ILE A 17 13.84 11.30 12.68
C ILE A 17 12.72 10.69 11.84
N HIS A 18 11.68 11.48 11.54
CA HIS A 18 10.58 11.05 10.68
C HIS A 18 9.89 12.27 10.06
N PHE A 19 9.76 12.30 8.73
CA PHE A 19 9.27 13.48 8.02
C PHE A 19 7.80 13.84 8.34
N TYR A 20 7.01 12.92 8.91
CA TYR A 20 5.68 13.26 9.45
C TYR A 20 5.72 14.39 10.48
N TYR A 21 6.78 14.46 11.30
CA TYR A 21 6.90 15.53 12.27
C TYR A 21 6.96 16.90 11.58
N PHE A 22 7.59 16.99 10.39
CA PHE A 22 7.56 18.22 9.58
C PHE A 22 6.12 18.65 9.32
N GLY A 23 5.30 17.75 8.75
CA GLY A 23 3.91 18.02 8.42
C GLY A 23 3.11 18.43 9.65
N ILE A 24 3.13 17.60 10.71
CA ILE A 24 2.38 17.85 11.95
C ILE A 24 2.76 19.21 12.55
N PHE A 25 4.05 19.53 12.66
CA PHE A 25 4.50 20.82 13.21
C PHE A 25 4.19 22.00 12.28
N ALA A 26 4.36 21.85 10.96
CA ALA A 26 4.06 22.90 9.99
C ALA A 26 2.57 23.29 10.04
N PHE A 27 1.68 22.31 10.08
CA PHE A 27 0.25 22.53 10.25
C PHE A 27 -0.06 23.18 11.60
N ALA A 28 0.52 22.69 12.68
CA ALA A 28 0.31 23.25 14.01
C ALA A 28 0.76 24.70 14.12
N LEU A 29 1.95 25.02 13.64
CA LEU A 29 2.48 26.38 13.63
C LEU A 29 1.67 27.28 12.70
N GLY A 30 1.28 26.79 11.52
CA GLY A 30 0.46 27.54 10.57
C GLY A 30 -0.89 27.95 11.18
N ILE A 31 -1.59 27.01 11.81
CA ILE A 31 -2.87 27.27 12.50
C ILE A 31 -2.64 28.19 13.72
N TYR A 32 -1.60 27.95 14.51
CA TYR A 32 -1.27 28.78 15.66
C TYR A 32 -0.99 30.24 15.29
N PHE A 33 -0.21 30.48 14.23
CA PHE A 33 0.07 31.84 13.73
C PHE A 33 -1.17 32.47 13.07
N SER A 34 -2.03 31.66 12.45
CA SER A 34 -3.33 32.13 11.94
C SER A 34 -4.19 32.66 13.08
N TRP A 35 -4.34 31.91 14.18
CA TRP A 35 -5.07 32.37 15.36
C TRP A 35 -4.41 33.58 16.03
N THR A 36 -3.09 33.58 16.13
CA THR A 36 -2.31 34.70 16.66
C THR A 36 -2.60 35.98 15.87
N THR A 37 -2.67 35.88 14.54
CA THR A 37 -2.97 37.01 13.67
C THR A 37 -4.41 37.47 13.83
N LEU A 38 -5.38 36.55 13.70
CA LEU A 38 -6.81 36.87 13.71
C LEU A 38 -7.30 37.42 15.07
N ARG A 39 -6.64 37.06 16.16
CA ARG A 39 -7.00 37.48 17.52
C ARG A 39 -6.16 38.63 18.05
N ASP A 40 -5.24 39.19 17.25
CA ASP A 40 -4.49 40.38 17.63
C ASP A 40 -5.41 41.62 17.54
N ASN A 41 -5.45 42.41 18.62
CA ASN A 41 -6.26 43.64 18.67
C ASN A 41 -5.82 44.68 17.62
N ASN A 42 -4.58 44.59 17.13
CA ASN A 42 -4.01 45.45 16.09
C ASN A 42 -3.99 44.76 14.72
N PHE A 43 -4.96 43.90 14.44
CA PHE A 43 -5.05 43.17 13.17
C PHE A 43 -4.82 44.10 11.96
N GLY A 44 -3.84 43.73 11.14
CA GLY A 44 -3.44 44.50 9.98
C GLY A 44 -2.18 43.93 9.33
N VAL A 45 -1.80 44.52 8.19
CA VAL A 45 -0.69 44.03 7.34
C VAL A 45 0.62 43.88 8.13
N LYS A 46 0.91 44.78 9.07
CA LYS A 46 2.13 44.70 9.89
C LYS A 46 2.18 43.45 10.77
N VAL A 47 1.06 43.07 11.38
CA VAL A 47 0.95 41.86 12.22
C VAL A 47 1.07 40.61 11.35
N ILE A 48 0.38 40.61 10.20
CA ILE A 48 0.46 39.52 9.21
C ILE A 48 1.92 39.30 8.78
N LEU A 49 2.61 40.34 8.35
CA LEU A 49 4.02 40.26 7.92
C LEU A 49 4.95 39.81 9.05
N ASN A 50 4.71 40.27 10.28
CA ASN A 50 5.52 39.84 11.42
C ASN A 50 5.33 38.34 11.73
N ASN A 51 4.08 37.86 11.76
CA ASN A 51 3.79 36.44 12.00
C ASN A 51 4.28 35.57 10.84
N LEU A 52 4.13 36.03 9.59
CA LEU A 52 4.67 35.35 8.42
C LEU A 52 6.19 35.24 8.48
N LYS A 53 6.90 36.29 8.94
CA LYS A 53 8.34 36.24 9.17
C LYS A 53 8.71 35.17 10.20
N HIS A 54 7.97 35.07 11.30
CA HIS A 54 8.20 34.04 12.32
C HIS A 54 7.92 32.63 11.81
N PHE A 55 6.85 32.45 11.04
CA PHE A 55 6.51 31.19 10.38
C PHE A 55 7.56 30.80 9.34
N ALA A 56 8.03 31.74 8.53
CA ALA A 56 9.05 31.51 7.51
C ALA A 56 10.35 30.97 8.12
N VAL A 57 10.81 31.56 9.22
CA VAL A 57 12.02 31.10 9.93
C VAL A 57 11.81 29.71 10.54
N GLN A 58 10.60 29.39 11.03
CA GLN A 58 10.32 28.12 11.70
C GLN A 58 10.06 26.96 10.73
N VAL A 59 9.38 27.22 9.62
CA VAL A 59 8.88 26.17 8.71
C VAL A 59 9.56 26.26 7.35
N LEU A 60 9.56 27.42 6.70
CA LEU A 60 10.02 27.53 5.31
C LEU A 60 11.52 27.24 5.15
N VAL A 61 12.35 27.64 6.11
CA VAL A 61 13.79 27.32 6.09
C VAL A 61 14.02 25.81 6.10
N ALA A 62 13.34 25.08 6.99
CA ALA A 62 13.43 23.64 7.05
C ALA A 62 12.83 22.99 5.78
N MET A 63 11.70 23.51 5.30
CA MET A 63 11.06 23.04 4.07
C MET A 63 11.99 23.12 2.87
N VAL A 64 12.65 24.26 2.66
CA VAL A 64 13.60 24.44 1.54
C VAL A 64 14.77 23.47 1.67
N PHE A 65 15.29 23.26 2.89
CA PHE A 65 16.32 22.25 3.14
C PHE A 65 15.84 20.84 2.75
N PHE A 66 14.65 20.42 3.20
CA PHE A 66 14.14 19.08 2.93
C PHE A 66 13.76 18.88 1.47
N LEU A 67 13.16 19.88 0.82
CA LEU A 67 12.89 19.82 -0.61
C LEU A 67 14.19 19.68 -1.40
N TYR A 68 15.20 20.49 -1.09
CA TYR A 68 16.51 20.33 -1.68
C TYR A 68 17.07 18.93 -1.40
N TRP A 69 17.09 18.49 -0.14
CA TRP A 69 17.70 17.21 0.23
C TRP A 69 17.01 15.99 -0.39
N ILE A 70 15.69 15.99 -0.49
CA ILE A 70 14.91 14.89 -1.08
C ILE A 70 15.10 14.83 -2.59
N TYR A 71 15.05 15.97 -3.28
CA TYR A 71 15.11 16.00 -4.75
C TYR A 71 16.52 16.14 -5.32
N TRP A 72 17.53 16.39 -4.47
CA TRP A 72 18.91 16.52 -4.92
C TRP A 72 19.49 15.16 -5.28
N ASN A 73 19.85 14.99 -6.56
CA ASN A 73 20.41 13.76 -7.13
C ASN A 73 19.51 12.53 -7.00
N ASP A 74 18.19 12.71 -6.91
CA ASP A 74 17.26 11.59 -6.92
C ASP A 74 17.09 11.06 -8.35
N PRO A 75 17.57 9.84 -8.67
CA PRO A 75 17.53 9.34 -10.04
C PRO A 75 16.17 8.72 -10.40
N ILE A 76 15.24 8.63 -9.44
CA ILE A 76 13.96 7.93 -9.61
C ILE A 76 12.83 8.96 -9.72
N ASP A 77 12.13 8.96 -10.85
CA ASP A 77 11.07 9.91 -11.18
C ASP A 77 9.66 9.27 -11.23
N ASP A 78 9.55 7.95 -11.05
CA ASP A 78 8.33 7.17 -11.24
C ASP A 78 7.74 6.59 -9.94
N ARG A 79 7.96 7.26 -8.82
CA ARG A 79 7.34 6.89 -7.53
C ARG A 79 5.86 7.24 -7.54
N CYS A 80 5.07 6.45 -6.82
CA CYS A 80 3.66 6.72 -6.64
C CYS A 80 3.39 8.13 -6.13
N ALA A 81 2.56 8.86 -6.88
CA ALA A 81 2.20 10.23 -6.57
C ALA A 81 1.24 10.29 -5.37
N GLU A 82 0.36 9.31 -5.22
CA GLU A 82 -0.71 9.30 -4.22
C GLU A 82 -0.62 8.05 -3.34
N PRO A 83 0.11 8.11 -2.21
CA PRO A 83 0.26 6.96 -1.34
C PRO A 83 -1.10 6.54 -0.73
N TRP A 84 -1.32 5.24 -0.61
CA TRP A 84 -2.51 4.71 0.03
C TRP A 84 -2.52 4.99 1.54
N GLY A 85 -3.70 5.27 2.09
CA GLY A 85 -3.92 5.28 3.54
C GLY A 85 -4.69 6.49 4.08
N PHE A 86 -4.72 7.64 3.39
CA PHE A 86 -5.29 8.88 3.93
C PHE A 86 -6.71 8.70 4.52
N LEU A 87 -7.59 8.07 3.75
CA LEU A 87 -8.99 7.82 4.10
C LEU A 87 -9.19 6.60 5.02
N TYR A 88 -8.13 5.84 5.30
CA TYR A 88 -8.19 4.62 6.11
C TYR A 88 -7.57 4.83 7.50
N PHE A 89 -6.39 5.45 7.56
CA PHE A 89 -5.65 5.71 8.80
C PHE A 89 -5.96 7.11 9.35
N HIS A 90 -7.21 7.33 9.71
CA HIS A 90 -7.66 8.54 10.40
C HIS A 90 -8.09 8.24 11.84
N ALA A 91 -8.08 9.26 12.69
CA ALA A 91 -8.61 9.15 14.03
C ALA A 91 -10.14 9.06 14.00
N GLU A 92 -10.72 8.46 15.03
CA GLU A 92 -12.16 8.42 15.26
C GLU A 92 -12.48 8.83 16.70
N LEU A 93 -13.70 9.32 16.94
CA LEU A 93 -14.11 9.81 18.25
C LEU A 93 -13.90 8.77 19.37
N LYS A 94 -14.16 7.48 19.10
CA LYS A 94 -13.98 6.41 20.09
C LYS A 94 -12.53 6.27 20.54
N GLY A 95 -11.57 6.44 19.63
CA GLY A 95 -10.15 6.33 19.90
C GLY A 95 -9.54 7.54 20.61
N ILE A 96 -10.18 8.70 20.46
CA ILE A 96 -9.80 9.95 21.12
C ILE A 96 -10.34 10.04 22.55
N PHE A 97 -11.60 9.63 22.76
CA PHE A 97 -12.32 9.83 24.02
C PHE A 97 -12.42 8.59 24.91
N ALA A 98 -12.03 7.42 24.40
CA ALA A 98 -12.01 6.18 25.16
C ALA A 98 -10.72 5.40 24.93
N SER A 99 -10.45 4.41 25.79
CA SER A 99 -9.29 3.51 25.66
C SER A 99 -9.60 2.14 26.27
N PRO A 100 -9.35 1.03 25.56
CA PRO A 100 -9.57 -0.32 26.08
C PRO A 100 -8.63 -0.66 27.23
N ALA A 101 -7.52 0.06 27.35
CA ALA A 101 -6.58 -0.12 28.45
C ALA A 101 -7.09 0.42 29.80
N GLN A 102 -8.13 1.26 29.80
CA GLN A 102 -8.61 1.89 31.03
C GLN A 102 -9.78 1.11 31.64
N PRO A 103 -9.73 0.80 32.95
CA PRO A 103 -10.71 -0.08 33.58
C PRO A 103 -12.13 0.50 33.58
N TYR A 104 -12.27 1.83 33.58
CA TYR A 104 -13.57 2.49 33.53
C TYR A 104 -14.23 2.49 32.14
N PHE A 105 -13.55 1.96 31.10
CA PHE A 105 -14.14 1.66 29.78
C PHE A 105 -14.32 0.16 29.51
N SER A 106 -14.05 -0.71 30.49
CA SER A 106 -14.13 -2.17 30.35
C SER A 106 -15.53 -2.70 29.97
N SER A 107 -16.59 -1.93 30.18
CA SER A 107 -17.96 -2.26 29.81
C SER A 107 -18.33 -1.90 28.37
N VAL A 108 -17.46 -1.20 27.64
CA VAL A 108 -17.65 -0.91 26.21
C VAL A 108 -17.24 -2.15 25.42
N PRO A 109 -18.11 -2.70 24.54
CA PRO A 109 -17.78 -3.92 23.80
C PRO A 109 -16.46 -3.78 23.05
N TYR A 110 -15.58 -4.77 23.24
CA TYR A 110 -14.27 -4.83 22.59
C TYR A 110 -14.47 -5.02 21.09
N GLN A 111 -14.34 -3.94 20.33
CA GLN A 111 -14.02 -3.99 18.92
C GLN A 111 -12.51 -3.87 18.79
N LYS A 112 -11.89 -4.63 17.89
CA LYS A 112 -10.48 -4.43 17.55
C LYS A 112 -10.35 -3.01 16.97
N TRP A 113 -9.70 -2.10 17.68
CA TRP A 113 -9.45 -0.75 17.18
C TRP A 113 -8.21 -0.78 16.29
N ASP A 114 -8.24 -0.02 15.19
CA ASP A 114 -7.03 0.24 14.42
C ASP A 114 -6.01 0.94 15.31
N ILE A 115 -4.73 0.55 15.22
CA ILE A 115 -3.65 1.17 15.98
C ILE A 115 -3.55 2.66 15.69
N GLU A 116 -3.81 3.09 14.45
CA GLU A 116 -3.76 4.50 14.04
C GLU A 116 -4.94 5.32 14.63
N ASN A 117 -5.93 4.64 15.22
CA ASN A 117 -7.04 5.23 15.98
C ASN A 117 -6.78 5.28 17.49
N THR A 118 -5.61 4.87 17.99
CA THR A 118 -5.32 4.85 19.44
C THR A 118 -4.65 6.15 19.90
N ALA A 119 -5.44 7.21 20.10
CA ALA A 119 -4.95 8.53 20.53
C ALA A 119 -5.76 9.11 21.71
N TYR A 120 -5.93 8.31 22.75
CA TYR A 120 -6.70 8.67 23.95
C TYR A 120 -6.14 9.92 24.64
N LEU A 121 -6.99 10.93 24.84
CA LEU A 121 -6.59 12.24 25.39
C LEU A 121 -6.25 12.24 26.89
N GLY A 122 -6.74 11.24 27.64
CA GLY A 122 -6.70 11.24 29.11
C GLY A 122 -7.93 11.92 29.72
N ALA A 123 -8.45 11.37 30.83
CA ALA A 123 -9.69 11.84 31.44
C ALA A 123 -9.60 13.31 31.89
N VAL A 124 -8.43 13.76 32.37
CA VAL A 124 -8.20 15.14 32.80
C VAL A 124 -8.40 16.11 31.64
N ALA A 125 -7.79 15.84 30.48
CA ALA A 125 -7.91 16.67 29.29
C ALA A 125 -9.34 16.67 28.74
N ILE A 126 -10.02 15.53 28.74
CA ILE A 126 -11.41 15.41 28.28
C ILE A 126 -12.34 16.23 29.17
N MET A 127 -12.23 16.10 30.49
CA MET A 127 -13.07 16.85 31.45
C MET A 127 -12.81 18.36 31.35
N ALA A 128 -11.55 18.78 31.41
CA ALA A 128 -11.18 20.19 31.31
C ALA A 128 -11.57 20.78 29.94
N GLY A 129 -11.30 20.06 28.85
CA GLY A 129 -11.68 20.44 27.50
C GLY A 129 -13.19 20.64 27.36
N THR A 130 -13.99 19.71 27.90
CA THR A 130 -15.46 19.83 27.91
C THR A 130 -15.91 21.10 28.63
N VAL A 131 -15.35 21.40 29.81
CA VAL A 131 -15.67 22.63 30.54
C VAL A 131 -15.29 23.88 29.72
N LEU A 132 -14.13 23.89 29.08
CA LEU A 132 -13.69 25.01 28.24
C LEU A 132 -14.59 25.20 27.01
N VAL A 133 -15.02 24.11 26.36
CA VAL A 133 -16.01 24.16 25.27
C VAL A 133 -17.32 24.75 25.77
N LEU A 134 -17.84 24.32 26.92
CA LEU A 134 -19.07 24.86 27.50
C LEU A 134 -18.95 26.36 27.84
N ILE A 135 -17.79 26.81 28.35
CA ILE A 135 -17.51 28.23 28.57
C ILE A 135 -17.49 28.99 27.25
N PHE A 136 -16.89 28.42 26.20
CA PHE A 136 -16.83 29.05 24.87
C PHE A 136 -18.23 29.20 24.26
N LEU A 137 -19.05 28.13 24.33
CA LEU A 137 -20.44 28.10 23.87
C LEU A 137 -21.32 29.08 24.65
N LYS A 138 -21.20 29.14 25.98
CA LYS A 138 -21.93 30.09 26.83
C LYS A 138 -21.66 31.54 26.42
N ASN A 139 -20.47 31.83 25.92
CA ASN A 139 -20.11 33.16 25.43
C ASN A 139 -20.44 33.36 23.94
N LEU A 140 -21.23 32.48 23.32
CA LEU A 140 -21.61 32.50 21.90
C LEU A 140 -20.40 32.63 20.96
N PHE A 141 -19.29 31.98 21.31
CA PHE A 141 -18.02 32.04 20.58
C PHE A 141 -17.36 33.43 20.55
N LEU A 142 -17.91 34.44 21.25
CA LEU A 142 -17.41 35.81 21.23
C LEU A 142 -16.20 36.04 22.16
N LYS A 143 -15.98 35.15 23.13
CA LYS A 143 -14.91 35.29 24.13
C LYS A 143 -14.13 34.00 24.24
N ALA A 144 -12.81 34.14 24.24
CA ALA A 144 -11.92 33.01 24.45
C ALA A 144 -12.18 32.35 25.83
N PRO A 145 -12.19 31.01 25.90
CA PRO A 145 -12.66 30.31 27.10
C PRO A 145 -11.65 30.34 28.25
N LEU A 146 -10.35 30.41 27.96
CA LEU A 146 -9.33 30.46 29.01
C LEU A 146 -9.13 31.90 29.46
N LYS A 147 -9.37 32.12 30.75
CA LYS A 147 -9.00 33.32 31.48
C LYS A 147 -8.25 32.93 32.73
N THR A 148 -6.97 33.24 32.75
CA THR A 148 -6.06 33.08 33.89
C THR A 148 -5.57 34.46 34.33
N GLU A 149 -4.99 34.56 35.51
CA GLU A 149 -4.39 35.82 35.99
C GLU A 149 -3.01 36.10 35.33
N SER A 150 -2.65 35.30 34.33
CA SER A 150 -1.32 35.27 33.72
C SER A 150 -1.29 35.89 32.33
N ASN A 151 -0.13 36.42 31.96
CA ASN A 151 0.16 36.93 30.62
C ASN A 151 0.19 35.81 29.54
N HIS A 152 0.00 34.54 29.92
CA HIS A 152 0.04 33.39 29.02
C HIS A 152 -1.33 33.01 28.42
N ASP A 153 -2.42 33.67 28.80
CA ASP A 153 -3.77 33.41 28.28
C ASP A 153 -3.85 33.41 26.76
N PHE A 154 -3.16 34.36 26.12
CA PHE A 154 -3.17 34.49 24.68
C PHE A 154 -2.58 33.25 24.00
N PHE A 155 -1.41 32.80 24.48
CA PHE A 155 -0.73 31.59 24.01
C PHE A 155 -1.59 30.34 24.21
N LEU A 156 -2.14 30.15 25.42
CA LEU A 156 -2.90 28.95 25.78
C LEU A 156 -4.21 28.85 25.01
N ASN A 157 -4.93 29.96 24.82
CA ASN A 157 -6.11 29.97 23.96
C ASN A 157 -5.75 29.64 22.51
N ASN A 158 -4.66 30.19 21.96
CA ASN A 158 -4.23 29.86 20.60
C ASN A 158 -3.82 28.39 20.47
N LEU A 159 -3.12 27.84 21.46
CA LEU A 159 -2.76 26.43 21.51
C LEU A 159 -4.01 25.55 21.57
N TRP A 160 -4.99 25.89 22.41
CA TRP A 160 -6.25 25.17 22.53
C TRP A 160 -7.07 25.18 21.23
N PHE A 161 -7.23 26.35 20.59
CA PHE A 161 -7.88 26.45 19.28
C PHE A 161 -7.13 25.68 18.19
N THR A 162 -5.80 25.71 18.23
CA THR A 162 -4.95 24.93 17.32
C THR A 162 -5.18 23.43 17.50
N SER A 163 -5.21 22.94 18.74
CA SER A 163 -5.50 21.54 19.06
C SER A 163 -6.88 21.10 18.57
N ILE A 164 -7.90 21.95 18.67
CA ILE A 164 -9.24 21.63 18.12
C ILE A 164 -9.19 21.46 16.60
N VAL A 165 -8.62 22.43 15.89
CA VAL A 165 -8.59 22.39 14.42
C VAL A 165 -7.76 21.19 13.94
N ILE A 166 -6.61 20.92 14.55
CA ILE A 166 -5.79 19.77 14.19
C ILE A 166 -6.48 18.45 14.52
N LEU A 167 -7.24 18.37 15.63
CA LEU A 167 -8.05 17.18 15.92
C LEU A 167 -9.07 16.92 14.80
N LEU A 168 -9.72 17.97 14.28
CA LEU A 168 -10.63 17.84 13.14
C LEU A 168 -9.89 17.37 11.87
N VAL A 169 -8.67 17.87 11.62
CA VAL A 169 -7.81 17.38 10.53
C VAL A 169 -7.45 15.90 10.74
N SER A 170 -7.22 15.47 11.99
CA SER A 170 -6.89 14.08 12.28
C SER A 170 -8.02 13.09 12.01
N PHE A 171 -9.27 13.57 12.01
CA PHE A 171 -10.43 12.81 11.55
C PHE A 171 -10.54 12.72 10.02
N GLY A 172 -9.61 13.33 9.28
CA GLY A 172 -9.64 13.40 7.81
C GLY A 172 -10.77 14.29 7.27
N LEU A 173 -11.37 15.16 8.09
CA LEU A 173 -12.49 15.99 7.65
C LEU A 173 -12.04 17.10 6.67
N PRO A 174 -12.88 17.41 5.66
CA PRO A 174 -14.19 16.82 5.37
C PRO A 174 -14.12 15.57 4.45
N PHE A 175 -12.93 15.12 4.09
CA PHE A 175 -12.72 14.07 3.08
C PHE A 175 -13.23 12.69 3.50
N THR A 176 -13.31 12.42 4.80
CA THR A 176 -13.89 11.17 5.34
C THR A 176 -15.42 11.19 5.45
N VAL A 177 -16.07 12.30 5.03
CA VAL A 177 -17.54 12.37 4.96
C VAL A 177 -18.00 11.59 3.73
N PRO A 178 -18.96 10.65 3.87
CA PRO A 178 -19.47 9.88 2.75
C PRO A 178 -19.90 10.73 1.55
N GLY A 179 -19.31 10.46 0.39
CA GLY A 179 -19.55 11.16 -0.87
C GLY A 179 -18.67 12.39 -1.11
N TRP A 180 -17.77 12.75 -0.18
CA TRP A 180 -16.84 13.89 -0.29
C TRP A 180 -15.38 13.44 -0.41
N GLU A 181 -15.13 12.13 -0.48
CA GLU A 181 -13.80 11.52 -0.55
C GLU A 181 -13.00 12.05 -1.74
N TYR A 182 -13.66 12.18 -2.90
CA TYR A 182 -13.08 12.70 -4.14
C TYR A 182 -12.49 14.11 -4.01
N MET A 183 -12.89 14.88 -2.97
CA MET A 183 -12.36 16.23 -2.76
C MET A 183 -10.86 16.22 -2.44
N ILE A 184 -10.33 15.11 -1.94
CA ILE A 184 -8.91 14.99 -1.58
C ILE A 184 -8.00 15.14 -2.80
N GLU A 185 -8.47 14.71 -3.98
CA GLU A 185 -7.74 14.78 -5.25
C GLU A 185 -7.49 16.22 -5.73
N TYR A 186 -8.24 17.19 -5.20
CA TYR A 186 -7.99 18.62 -5.46
C TYR A 186 -7.03 19.26 -4.47
N VAL A 187 -6.61 18.54 -3.43
CA VAL A 187 -5.75 19.04 -2.35
C VAL A 187 -4.51 18.16 -2.18
N GLN A 188 -3.73 18.05 -3.26
CA GLN A 188 -2.54 17.20 -3.37
C GLN A 188 -1.57 17.18 -2.17
N PRO A 189 -1.29 18.29 -1.46
CA PRO A 189 -0.44 18.22 -0.27
C PRO A 189 -0.98 17.31 0.84
N PHE A 190 -2.30 17.16 0.95
CA PHE A 190 -2.93 16.26 1.93
C PHE A 190 -2.86 14.80 1.50
N GLU A 191 -2.94 14.50 0.20
CA GLU A 191 -2.81 13.13 -0.33
C GLU A 191 -1.47 12.47 -0.02
N GLN A 192 -0.43 13.26 0.24
CA GLN A 192 0.87 12.74 0.63
C GLN A 192 0.87 12.07 2.01
N PHE A 193 -0.14 12.32 2.86
CA PHE A 193 -0.25 11.68 4.17
C PHE A 193 -0.94 10.32 4.07
N ARG A 194 -0.24 9.28 4.51
CA ARG A 194 -0.82 7.94 4.73
C ARG A 194 -1.66 7.87 5.99
N SER A 195 -1.22 8.45 7.11
CA SER A 195 -1.96 8.44 8.39
C SER A 195 -2.20 9.85 8.92
N VAL A 196 -3.40 10.37 8.70
CA VAL A 196 -3.82 11.64 9.29
C VAL A 196 -4.20 11.49 10.76
N GLY A 197 -4.48 10.29 11.25
CA GLY A 197 -4.78 10.03 12.66
C GLY A 197 -3.69 10.53 13.62
N ARG A 198 -2.42 10.47 13.20
CA ARG A 198 -1.26 10.96 13.98
C ARG A 198 -1.31 12.45 14.32
N PHE A 199 -2.08 13.25 13.58
CA PHE A 199 -2.27 14.67 13.92
C PHE A 199 -2.95 14.84 15.29
N ALA A 200 -3.68 13.82 15.78
CA ALA A 200 -4.26 13.81 17.12
C ALA A 200 -3.22 13.97 18.25
N TRP A 201 -1.94 13.67 18.00
CA TRP A 201 -0.87 13.90 19.00
C TRP A 201 -0.77 15.37 19.43
N VAL A 202 -1.00 16.31 18.51
CA VAL A 202 -1.00 17.74 18.86
C VAL A 202 -2.20 18.09 19.74
N ALA A 203 -3.33 17.43 19.52
CA ALA A 203 -4.51 17.58 20.36
C ALA A 203 -4.24 17.04 21.77
N PHE A 204 -3.62 15.85 21.88
CA PHE A 204 -3.19 15.27 23.16
C PHE A 204 -2.35 16.25 23.97
N TYR A 205 -1.24 16.74 23.41
CA TYR A 205 -0.34 17.64 24.14
C TYR A 205 -0.98 19.00 24.42
N GLY A 206 -1.60 19.63 23.41
CA GLY A 206 -2.13 20.98 23.59
C GLY A 206 -3.34 21.03 24.54
N PHE A 207 -4.20 20.01 24.56
CA PHE A 207 -5.26 19.92 25.56
C PHE A 207 -4.72 19.64 26.96
N ASN A 208 -3.77 18.73 27.13
CA ASN A 208 -3.18 18.46 28.45
C ASN A 208 -2.42 19.69 29.00
N ILE A 209 -1.57 20.33 28.20
CA ILE A 209 -0.85 21.56 28.61
C ILE A 209 -1.85 22.64 29.03
N THR A 210 -2.89 22.85 28.23
CA THR A 210 -3.94 23.82 28.52
C THR A 210 -4.70 23.47 29.80
N ALA A 211 -5.11 22.21 29.95
CA ALA A 211 -5.87 21.73 31.10
C ALA A 211 -5.07 21.87 32.39
N PHE A 212 -3.85 21.33 32.44
CA PHE A 212 -3.01 21.38 33.64
C PHE A 212 -2.61 22.81 34.00
N TYR A 213 -2.30 23.66 33.03
CA TYR A 213 -2.02 25.07 33.32
C TYR A 213 -3.25 25.82 33.81
N TRP A 214 -4.39 25.64 33.15
CA TRP A 214 -5.65 26.25 33.58
C TRP A 214 -6.01 25.83 34.99
N LEU A 215 -5.93 24.54 35.28
CA LEU A 215 -6.07 23.98 36.62
C LEU A 215 -5.09 24.67 37.57
N TYR A 216 -3.78 24.65 37.31
CA TYR A 216 -2.77 25.31 38.16
C TYR A 216 -3.15 26.76 38.52
N THR A 217 -3.61 27.56 37.56
CA THR A 217 -4.01 28.96 37.82
C THR A 217 -5.30 29.13 38.61
N LYS A 218 -6.16 28.11 38.67
CA LYS A 218 -7.36 28.09 39.52
C LYS A 218 -7.08 27.57 40.92
N GLY A 219 -5.86 27.12 41.18
CA GLY A 219 -5.47 26.64 42.49
C GLY A 219 -5.62 27.72 43.54
N PHE A 220 -6.33 27.39 44.62
CA PHE A 220 -6.25 28.15 45.87
C PHE A 220 -4.77 28.24 46.31
N LYS A 221 -4.42 29.17 47.19
CA LYS A 221 -3.03 29.52 47.64
C LYS A 221 -2.04 28.35 47.88
N ASN A 222 -2.50 27.09 47.95
CA ASN A 222 -1.68 25.88 47.95
C ASN A 222 -2.12 24.90 46.83
N ASN A 223 -1.17 24.48 45.98
CA ASN A 223 -1.39 23.68 44.76
C ASN A 223 -1.50 22.16 44.99
N TRP A 224 -1.63 21.69 46.23
CA TRP A 224 -1.70 20.26 46.57
C TRP A 224 -2.82 19.50 45.84
N TRP A 225 -3.91 20.17 45.50
CA TRP A 225 -5.05 19.57 44.81
C TRP A 225 -4.72 19.12 43.38
N LEU A 226 -3.66 19.65 42.76
CA LEU A 226 -3.12 19.14 41.48
C LEU A 226 -2.62 17.70 41.59
N ALA A 227 -2.39 17.19 42.81
CA ALA A 227 -2.08 15.78 43.03
C ALA A 227 -3.18 14.86 42.50
N ILE A 228 -4.45 15.29 42.50
CA ILE A 228 -5.57 14.47 41.98
C ILE A 228 -5.47 14.25 40.47
N PRO A 229 -5.43 15.29 39.60
CA PRO A 229 -5.30 15.08 38.17
C PRO A 229 -3.95 14.44 37.79
N ILE A 230 -2.87 14.69 38.54
CA ILE A 230 -1.58 14.00 38.33
C ILE A 230 -1.70 12.51 38.68
N ALA A 231 -2.33 12.16 39.80
CA ALA A 231 -2.55 10.77 40.19
C ALA A 231 -3.44 10.03 39.19
N LEU A 232 -4.46 10.72 38.63
CA LEU A 232 -5.29 10.16 37.57
C LEU A 232 -4.50 9.89 36.30
N LEU A 233 -3.67 10.84 35.85
CA LEU A 233 -2.79 10.64 34.69
C LEU A 233 -1.81 9.48 34.92
N TYR A 234 -1.23 9.38 36.12
CA TYR A 234 -0.35 8.27 36.50
C TYR A 234 -1.08 6.93 36.49
N PHE A 235 -2.30 6.88 37.04
CA PHE A 235 -3.15 5.70 37.01
C PHE A 235 -3.45 5.26 35.58
N GLU A 236 -3.79 6.20 34.69
CA GLU A 236 -4.04 5.91 33.28
C GLU A 236 -2.80 5.36 32.57
N ALA A 237 -1.63 5.98 32.80
CA ALA A 237 -0.35 5.52 32.25
C ALA A 237 0.03 4.12 32.77
N TRP A 238 -0.22 3.85 34.06
CA TRP A 238 0.00 2.54 34.69
C TRP A 238 -0.87 1.47 34.03
N ASN A 239 -2.16 1.71 33.84
CA ASN A 239 -3.05 0.74 33.20
C ASN A 239 -2.66 0.50 31.73
N HIS A 240 -2.31 1.56 31.00
CA HIS A 240 -1.85 1.45 29.62
C HIS A 240 -0.62 0.55 29.50
N THR A 241 0.40 0.78 30.34
CA THR A 241 1.65 0.01 30.32
C THR A 241 1.45 -1.45 30.72
N ASN A 242 0.47 -1.77 31.57
CA ASN A 242 0.17 -3.15 31.95
C ASN A 242 -0.80 -3.85 31.00
N HIS A 243 -1.58 -3.11 30.20
CA HIS A 243 -2.51 -3.67 29.24
C HIS A 243 -1.81 -4.09 27.95
N TYR A 244 -0.84 -3.30 27.50
CA TYR A 244 -0.06 -3.58 26.30
C TYR A 244 1.29 -4.17 26.67
N ASP A 245 1.66 -5.26 26.01
CA ASP A 245 3.03 -5.75 26.07
C ASP A 245 3.91 -4.83 25.22
N LEU A 246 4.65 -3.95 25.89
CA LEU A 246 5.59 -3.03 25.25
C LEU A 246 7.02 -3.60 25.22
N TRP A 247 7.21 -4.84 25.66
CA TRP A 247 8.51 -5.49 25.56
C TRP A 247 8.81 -5.80 24.09
N LEU A 248 10.08 -5.63 23.73
CA LEU A 248 10.55 -6.03 22.41
C LEU A 248 10.75 -7.54 22.41
N ASP A 249 10.22 -8.20 21.38
CA ASP A 249 10.51 -9.60 21.14
C ASP A 249 12.00 -9.80 20.91
N LYS A 250 12.55 -10.84 21.54
CA LYS A 250 13.92 -11.26 21.30
C LYS A 250 13.98 -11.90 19.91
N VAL A 251 14.95 -11.47 19.12
CA VAL A 251 15.24 -12.07 17.83
C VAL A 251 16.45 -12.99 17.99
N ASP A 252 16.23 -14.30 17.84
CA ASP A 252 17.24 -15.33 18.10
C ASP A 252 18.54 -15.12 17.34
N GLU A 253 18.47 -14.59 16.10
CA GLU A 253 19.64 -14.32 15.26
C GLU A 253 20.54 -13.20 15.78
N PHE A 254 20.17 -12.46 16.83
CA PHE A 254 21.06 -11.47 17.47
C PHE A 254 21.80 -12.03 18.68
N GLU A 255 21.58 -13.29 19.03
CA GLU A 255 22.32 -13.95 20.09
C GLU A 255 23.71 -14.39 19.62
N GLU A 256 24.67 -14.40 20.54
CA GLU A 256 26.04 -14.82 20.27
C GLU A 256 26.08 -16.26 19.75
N GLY A 257 26.71 -16.47 18.59
CA GLY A 257 26.82 -17.79 17.94
C GLY A 257 25.57 -18.23 17.16
N ALA A 258 24.53 -17.39 17.11
CA ALA A 258 23.31 -17.63 16.32
C ALA A 258 23.14 -16.62 15.19
N THR A 259 24.10 -15.71 14.99
CA THR A 259 24.03 -14.71 13.92
C THR A 259 24.24 -15.36 12.56
N PHE A 260 23.71 -14.74 11.50
CA PHE A 260 23.94 -15.22 10.14
C PHE A 260 25.43 -15.17 9.75
N ASN A 261 26.22 -14.30 10.37
CA ASN A 261 27.68 -14.24 10.18
C ASN A 261 28.42 -15.41 10.83
N ASP A 262 27.81 -16.07 11.81
CA ASP A 262 28.41 -17.20 12.52
C ASP A 262 28.14 -18.54 11.82
N ILE A 263 27.37 -18.56 10.73
CA ILE A 263 27.08 -19.78 9.99
C ILE A 263 28.34 -20.24 9.25
N GLU A 264 28.92 -21.34 9.73
CA GLU A 264 30.10 -21.94 9.10
C GLU A 264 29.81 -22.39 7.66
N GLY A 265 30.75 -22.10 6.75
CA GLY A 265 30.73 -22.60 5.37
C GLY A 265 30.00 -21.70 4.36
N ILE A 266 29.47 -20.55 4.77
CA ILE A 266 28.85 -19.59 3.86
C ILE A 266 29.68 -18.31 3.80
N ASP A 267 30.24 -18.03 2.62
CA ASP A 267 30.80 -16.72 2.31
C ASP A 267 29.76 -15.88 1.57
N TYR A 268 29.16 -14.92 2.28
CA TYR A 268 28.14 -14.03 1.71
C TYR A 268 28.68 -13.12 0.60
N SER A 269 30.00 -12.91 0.51
CA SER A 269 30.60 -12.08 -0.55
C SER A 269 30.53 -12.74 -1.93
N GLU A 270 30.30 -14.06 -1.99
CA GLU A 270 30.08 -14.80 -3.22
C GLU A 270 28.72 -14.50 -3.87
N PHE A 271 27.79 -13.88 -3.13
CA PHE A 271 26.47 -13.54 -3.61
C PHE A 271 26.34 -12.04 -3.85
N GLN A 272 25.54 -11.64 -4.83
CA GLN A 272 25.29 -10.23 -5.10
C GLN A 272 24.07 -9.67 -4.36
N ALA A 273 23.06 -10.52 -4.12
CA ALA A 273 21.89 -10.20 -3.31
C ALA A 273 21.19 -11.49 -2.84
N SER A 274 20.28 -11.35 -1.90
CA SER A 274 19.37 -12.41 -1.47
C SER A 274 17.96 -12.26 -2.05
N VAL A 275 17.34 -13.38 -2.38
CA VAL A 275 15.97 -13.49 -2.90
C VAL A 275 15.14 -14.28 -1.88
N PRO A 276 14.32 -13.65 -1.04
CA PRO A 276 13.49 -14.36 -0.07
C PRO A 276 12.25 -14.97 -0.73
N ILE A 277 11.90 -16.20 -0.34
CA ILE A 277 10.67 -16.90 -0.74
C ILE A 277 9.93 -17.40 0.52
N PRO A 278 8.62 -17.13 0.70
CA PRO A 278 7.74 -16.33 -0.19
C PRO A 278 8.26 -14.92 -0.43
N TYR A 279 8.13 -14.46 -1.68
CA TYR A 279 8.58 -13.14 -2.06
C TYR A 279 7.66 -12.08 -1.47
N TYR A 280 8.17 -10.87 -1.28
CA TYR A 280 7.37 -9.73 -0.84
C TYR A 280 7.83 -8.44 -1.50
N ASN A 281 6.86 -7.62 -1.86
CA ASN A 281 7.08 -6.32 -2.50
C ASN A 281 5.96 -5.38 -2.09
N ILE A 282 6.28 -4.40 -1.25
CA ILE A 282 5.36 -3.39 -0.76
C ILE A 282 6.05 -2.03 -0.92
N GLY A 283 5.31 -1.05 -1.43
CA GLY A 283 5.75 0.36 -1.40
C GLY A 283 5.63 1.13 -2.68
N SER A 284 5.45 0.44 -3.82
CA SER A 284 5.30 1.08 -5.12
C SER A 284 3.94 1.75 -5.28
N GLY A 285 2.99 1.46 -4.38
CA GLY A 285 1.60 1.92 -4.48
C GLY A 285 0.83 1.30 -5.66
N ASN A 286 1.42 0.34 -6.36
CA ASN A 286 0.89 -0.27 -7.58
C ASN A 286 0.74 -1.78 -7.43
N PHE A 287 1.76 -2.44 -6.87
CA PHE A 287 1.73 -3.86 -6.53
C PHE A 287 1.87 -4.05 -5.04
N TRP A 288 1.29 -5.14 -4.56
CA TRP A 288 1.31 -5.50 -3.16
C TRP A 288 1.45 -7.02 -3.02
N ILE A 289 2.66 -7.45 -2.66
CA ILE A 289 2.91 -8.83 -2.23
C ILE A 289 3.28 -8.76 -0.76
N ASP A 290 2.35 -9.21 0.08
CA ASP A 290 2.48 -9.13 1.53
C ASP A 290 3.63 -10.01 2.07
N VAL A 291 4.26 -9.52 3.14
CA VAL A 291 5.21 -10.32 3.89
C VAL A 291 4.45 -11.43 4.62
N THR A 292 4.88 -12.68 4.44
CA THR A 292 4.29 -13.83 5.12
C THR A 292 5.31 -14.56 5.99
N GLY A 293 4.86 -14.99 7.17
CA GLY A 293 5.71 -15.66 8.16
C GLY A 293 6.94 -14.86 8.56
N PHE A 294 8.05 -15.56 8.81
CA PHE A 294 9.28 -14.96 9.33
C PHE A 294 10.24 -14.53 8.21
N VAL A 295 9.98 -14.87 6.94
CA VAL A 295 10.92 -14.61 5.85
C VAL A 295 11.28 -13.12 5.74
N GLY A 296 10.33 -12.21 5.97
CA GLY A 296 10.60 -10.77 5.94
C GLY A 296 11.54 -10.32 7.07
N GLN A 297 11.32 -10.79 8.29
CA GLN A 297 12.19 -10.50 9.42
C GLN A 297 13.58 -11.13 9.25
N LYS A 298 13.64 -12.42 8.87
CA LYS A 298 14.90 -13.16 8.74
C LYS A 298 15.77 -12.63 7.61
N SER A 299 15.19 -12.33 6.45
CA SER A 299 15.95 -11.80 5.32
C SER A 299 16.48 -10.38 5.60
N GLN A 300 15.71 -9.52 6.28
CA GLN A 300 16.19 -8.22 6.75
C GLN A 300 17.31 -8.33 7.78
N THR A 301 17.18 -9.25 8.75
CA THR A 301 18.26 -9.53 9.71
C THR A 301 19.53 -10.04 9.01
N LEU A 302 19.38 -10.94 8.03
CA LEU A 302 20.49 -11.46 7.22
C LEU A 302 21.20 -10.32 6.49
N ALA A 303 20.46 -9.43 5.84
CA ALA A 303 21.04 -8.27 5.15
C ALA A 303 21.76 -7.31 6.10
N MET A 304 21.16 -7.05 7.27
CA MET A 304 21.76 -6.18 8.30
C MET A 304 23.06 -6.75 8.84
N GLN A 305 23.14 -8.06 9.08
CA GLN A 305 24.30 -8.70 9.69
C GLN A 305 25.42 -8.91 8.67
N THR A 306 25.10 -9.39 7.47
CA THR A 306 26.08 -9.82 6.45
C THR A 306 26.47 -8.69 5.49
N GLY A 307 25.65 -7.65 5.39
CA GLY A 307 25.78 -6.61 4.37
C GLY A 307 25.30 -7.04 2.97
N LEU A 308 24.81 -8.27 2.80
CA LEU A 308 24.26 -8.76 1.54
C LEU A 308 22.93 -8.05 1.23
N PRO A 309 22.81 -7.33 0.08
CA PRO A 309 21.56 -6.69 -0.31
C PRO A 309 20.41 -7.69 -0.51
N MET A 310 19.19 -7.18 -0.59
CA MET A 310 17.99 -7.98 -0.81
C MET A 310 17.26 -7.47 -2.05
N THR A 311 16.66 -8.39 -2.81
CA THR A 311 15.82 -8.01 -3.97
C THR A 311 14.40 -7.62 -3.57
N SER A 312 13.91 -8.11 -2.44
CA SER A 312 12.56 -7.81 -1.92
C SER A 312 12.50 -6.41 -1.29
N ALA A 313 11.30 -5.82 -1.27
CA ALA A 313 11.10 -4.46 -0.77
C ALA A 313 9.90 -4.36 0.16
N MET A 314 10.07 -3.66 1.28
CA MET A 314 8.97 -3.20 2.14
C MET A 314 9.20 -1.73 2.47
N LEU A 315 8.97 -0.87 1.47
CA LEU A 315 9.27 0.55 1.51
C LEU A 315 7.99 1.39 1.40
N THR A 316 8.10 2.70 1.55
CA THR A 316 6.93 3.60 1.52
C THR A 316 6.74 4.33 0.19
N ARG A 317 7.76 4.45 -0.64
CA ARG A 317 7.68 5.09 -1.97
C ARG A 317 8.75 4.50 -2.89
N SER A 318 8.65 3.21 -3.20
CA SER A 318 9.55 2.60 -4.19
C SER A 318 9.13 2.99 -5.62
N SER A 319 10.10 2.93 -6.54
CA SER A 319 9.87 3.11 -7.98
C SER A 319 8.90 2.07 -8.50
N LEU A 320 8.01 2.48 -9.41
CA LEU A 320 7.16 1.54 -10.14
C LEU A 320 8.01 0.60 -11.00
N SER A 321 8.90 1.14 -11.82
CA SER A 321 9.73 0.38 -12.76
C SER A 321 10.67 -0.59 -12.05
N GLN A 322 11.24 -0.21 -10.90
CA GLN A 322 12.02 -1.15 -10.09
C GLN A 322 11.16 -2.28 -9.52
N ALA A 323 9.93 -1.98 -9.08
CA ALA A 323 9.01 -3.00 -8.60
C ALA A 323 8.65 -4.00 -9.72
N PHE A 324 8.41 -3.53 -10.95
CA PHE A 324 8.21 -4.40 -12.12
C PHE A 324 9.38 -5.36 -12.33
N LYS A 325 10.60 -4.84 -12.41
CA LYS A 325 11.83 -5.64 -12.56
C LYS A 325 12.02 -6.66 -11.43
N GLN A 326 11.66 -6.29 -10.20
CA GLN A 326 11.72 -7.16 -9.02
C GLN A 326 10.66 -8.27 -9.07
N LEU A 327 9.45 -7.99 -9.56
CA LEU A 327 8.39 -8.99 -9.70
C LEU A 327 8.72 -10.00 -10.81
N GLU A 328 9.31 -9.56 -11.92
CA GLU A 328 9.80 -10.44 -12.99
C GLU A 328 10.78 -11.51 -12.46
N LEU A 329 11.60 -11.17 -11.45
CA LEU A 329 12.60 -12.08 -10.88
C LEU A 329 12.00 -13.34 -10.25
N VAL A 330 10.77 -13.28 -9.76
CA VAL A 330 10.09 -14.39 -9.07
C VAL A 330 8.86 -14.90 -9.81
N ALA A 331 8.56 -14.30 -10.97
CA ALA A 331 7.52 -14.76 -11.85
C ALA A 331 7.90 -16.11 -12.47
N GLU A 332 6.89 -16.86 -12.94
CA GLU A 332 7.14 -18.13 -13.61
C GLU A 332 8.09 -17.98 -14.81
N PRO A 333 8.84 -19.04 -15.21
CA PRO A 333 9.80 -18.98 -16.31
C PRO A 333 9.12 -18.69 -17.66
N TYR A 334 8.94 -17.41 -17.95
CA TYR A 334 8.26 -16.91 -19.15
C TYR A 334 9.17 -16.00 -19.97
N ARG A 335 9.77 -15.00 -19.33
CA ARG A 335 10.72 -14.04 -19.94
C ARG A 335 11.91 -13.84 -19.01
N LEU A 336 13.04 -13.46 -19.58
CA LEU A 336 14.24 -13.16 -18.79
C LEU A 336 13.97 -11.92 -17.93
N PRO A 337 14.18 -11.95 -16.61
CA PRO A 337 13.93 -10.79 -15.77
C PRO A 337 14.85 -9.62 -16.13
N LYS A 338 14.28 -8.44 -16.38
CA LYS A 338 15.05 -7.24 -16.76
C LYS A 338 15.93 -6.70 -15.63
N ILE A 339 15.70 -7.14 -14.40
CA ILE A 339 16.61 -6.81 -13.28
C ILE A 339 18.01 -7.37 -13.51
N LEU A 340 18.17 -8.44 -14.31
CA LEU A 340 19.47 -9.04 -14.60
C LEU A 340 20.40 -8.08 -15.35
N ASP A 341 19.84 -7.20 -16.20
CA ASP A 341 20.61 -6.19 -16.96
C ASP A 341 21.19 -5.09 -16.06
N ASP A 342 20.62 -4.90 -14.86
CA ASP A 342 21.04 -3.87 -13.91
C ASP A 342 22.13 -4.37 -12.94
N LEU A 343 22.47 -5.67 -12.98
CA LEU A 343 23.39 -6.28 -12.03
C LEU A 343 24.84 -5.88 -12.30
N PRO A 344 25.66 -5.72 -11.25
CA PRO A 344 27.05 -5.28 -11.41
C PRO A 344 27.96 -6.38 -11.96
N ASP A 345 27.61 -7.65 -11.78
CA ASP A 345 28.41 -8.83 -12.14
C ASP A 345 27.55 -10.11 -12.15
N ASP A 346 28.18 -11.24 -12.53
CA ASP A 346 27.53 -12.55 -12.72
C ASP A 346 27.46 -13.42 -11.45
N ARG A 347 27.74 -12.88 -10.26
CA ARG A 347 27.66 -13.67 -9.02
C ARG A 347 26.24 -14.23 -8.82
N PRO A 348 26.07 -15.42 -8.23
CA PRO A 348 24.73 -15.94 -7.96
C PRO A 348 23.95 -15.08 -6.96
N PHE A 349 22.63 -15.25 -6.94
CA PHE A 349 21.80 -14.85 -5.82
C PHE A 349 21.81 -15.91 -4.71
N LEU A 350 21.58 -15.46 -3.48
CA LEU A 350 21.27 -16.33 -2.34
C LEU A 350 19.75 -16.49 -2.22
N LEU A 351 19.20 -17.65 -2.57
CA LEU A 351 17.78 -17.92 -2.38
C LEU A 351 17.52 -18.24 -0.91
N VAL A 352 16.73 -17.41 -0.22
CA VAL A 352 16.35 -17.58 1.19
C VAL A 352 14.95 -18.18 1.25
N TRP A 353 14.85 -19.48 1.47
CA TRP A 353 13.60 -20.23 1.36
C TRP A 353 12.99 -20.58 2.71
N ASP A 354 11.81 -20.03 3.03
CA ASP A 354 10.99 -20.45 4.16
C ASP A 354 10.23 -21.74 3.83
N VAL A 355 10.70 -22.85 4.36
CA VAL A 355 10.19 -24.21 4.09
C VAL A 355 8.71 -24.36 4.47
N THR A 356 8.25 -23.62 5.47
CA THR A 356 6.87 -23.72 5.96
C THR A 356 5.96 -22.87 5.10
N ARG A 357 6.30 -21.60 4.88
CA ARG A 357 5.43 -20.66 4.18
C ARG A 357 5.47 -20.80 2.67
N ALA A 358 6.59 -21.18 2.07
CA ALA A 358 6.67 -21.33 0.62
C ALA A 358 5.65 -22.36 0.08
N ARG A 359 5.29 -23.38 0.88
CA ARG A 359 4.26 -24.37 0.52
C ARG A 359 2.86 -23.78 0.38
N GLU A 360 2.56 -22.71 1.10
CA GLU A 360 1.28 -21.99 1.02
C GLU A 360 1.09 -21.31 -0.34
N PHE A 361 2.19 -21.12 -1.07
CA PHE A 361 2.24 -20.50 -2.39
C PHE A 361 2.61 -21.50 -3.48
N SER A 362 2.55 -22.81 -3.24
CA SER A 362 2.71 -23.79 -4.32
C SER A 362 1.47 -23.73 -5.23
N PRO A 363 1.62 -23.67 -6.58
CA PRO A 363 2.86 -23.89 -7.33
C PRO A 363 3.69 -22.63 -7.67
N GLN A 364 3.23 -21.42 -7.32
CA GLN A 364 3.79 -20.13 -7.74
C GLN A 364 5.33 -20.06 -7.68
N TYR A 365 5.94 -20.46 -6.55
CA TYR A 365 7.39 -20.37 -6.36
C TYR A 365 8.15 -21.69 -6.53
N ASP A 366 7.48 -22.79 -6.88
CA ASP A 366 8.12 -24.12 -6.90
C ASP A 366 9.26 -24.19 -7.91
N HIS A 367 9.18 -23.43 -9.00
CA HIS A 367 10.25 -23.35 -9.99
C HIS A 367 11.54 -22.74 -9.42
N MET A 368 11.48 -21.93 -8.35
CA MET A 368 12.63 -21.16 -7.85
C MET A 368 13.68 -22.05 -7.19
N ASN A 369 13.29 -23.11 -6.47
CA ASN A 369 14.23 -23.97 -5.73
C ASN A 369 14.64 -25.25 -6.49
N GLN A 370 14.10 -25.48 -7.69
CA GLN A 370 14.38 -26.69 -8.47
C GLN A 370 15.80 -26.69 -9.03
N GLY A 371 16.50 -27.81 -8.82
CA GLY A 371 17.83 -28.07 -9.38
C GLY A 371 18.96 -27.23 -8.75
N LEU A 372 18.71 -26.56 -7.63
CA LEU A 372 19.71 -25.70 -6.99
C LEU A 372 20.55 -26.44 -5.94
N GLU A 373 21.79 -26.00 -5.77
CA GLU A 373 22.66 -26.42 -4.67
C GLU A 373 22.17 -25.82 -3.36
N MET A 374 21.79 -26.67 -2.41
CA MET A 374 21.50 -26.26 -1.04
C MET A 374 22.80 -26.10 -0.27
N ILE A 375 23.03 -24.90 0.27
CA ILE A 375 24.25 -24.57 1.02
C ILE A 375 24.01 -24.48 2.53
N TYR A 376 22.75 -24.40 2.97
CA TYR A 376 22.37 -24.30 4.37
C TYR A 376 20.96 -24.80 4.63
N GLU A 377 20.75 -25.42 5.79
CA GLU A 377 19.44 -25.81 6.29
C GLU A 377 19.39 -25.63 7.81
N ASN A 378 18.44 -24.82 8.28
CA ASN A 378 18.04 -24.74 9.67
C ASN A 378 16.59 -24.30 9.75
N TYR A 379 15.71 -25.18 10.24
CA TYR A 379 14.27 -24.96 10.19
C TYR A 379 13.88 -23.61 10.84
N PRO A 380 13.07 -22.78 10.16
CA PRO A 380 12.34 -23.05 8.91
C PRO A 380 13.07 -22.61 7.62
N LEU A 381 14.33 -22.20 7.67
CA LEU A 381 15.07 -21.65 6.52
C LEU A 381 15.95 -22.69 5.82
N ARG A 382 16.01 -22.56 4.49
CA ARG A 382 17.02 -23.18 3.64
C ARG A 382 17.64 -22.13 2.75
N PHE A 383 18.95 -22.21 2.54
CA PHE A 383 19.62 -21.36 1.57
C PHE A 383 20.08 -22.17 0.38
N TYR A 384 19.87 -21.61 -0.81
CA TYR A 384 20.33 -22.19 -2.05
C TYR A 384 21.17 -21.18 -2.84
N ARG A 385 22.16 -21.70 -3.57
CA ARG A 385 22.85 -20.92 -4.60
C ARG A 385 21.95 -20.86 -5.83
N LEU A 386 21.61 -19.65 -6.28
CA LEU A 386 20.80 -19.39 -7.46
C LEU A 386 21.68 -18.71 -8.54
N PRO A 387 22.37 -19.48 -9.40
CA PRO A 387 23.12 -18.94 -10.54
C PRO A 387 22.19 -18.21 -11.53
N LEU A 388 22.67 -17.11 -12.12
CA LEU A 388 21.86 -16.30 -13.05
C LEU A 388 21.46 -17.08 -14.32
N GLU A 389 22.32 -17.98 -14.79
CA GLU A 389 22.04 -18.85 -15.95
C GLU A 389 20.79 -19.73 -15.77
N THR A 390 20.38 -20.00 -14.52
CA THR A 390 19.20 -20.83 -14.26
C THR A 390 17.90 -20.22 -14.78
N PHE A 391 17.80 -18.88 -14.85
CA PHE A 391 16.63 -18.20 -15.41
C PHE A 391 16.47 -18.53 -16.90
N GLU A 392 17.53 -18.35 -17.68
CA GLU A 392 17.54 -18.67 -19.11
C GLU A 392 17.32 -20.16 -19.37
N GLN A 393 18.00 -21.03 -18.62
CA GLN A 393 17.84 -22.49 -18.73
C GLN A 393 16.39 -22.93 -18.49
N ARG A 394 15.72 -22.37 -17.47
CA ARG A 394 14.31 -22.70 -17.16
C ARG A 394 13.36 -22.24 -18.25
N ILE A 395 13.57 -21.04 -18.81
CA ILE A 395 12.77 -20.52 -19.93
C ILE A 395 12.98 -21.39 -21.18
N ALA A 396 14.24 -21.72 -21.50
CA ALA A 396 14.58 -22.59 -22.62
C ALA A 396 13.98 -23.99 -22.45
N GLN A 397 14.02 -24.56 -21.25
CA GLN A 397 13.40 -25.86 -20.95
C GLN A 397 11.88 -25.80 -21.12
N ARG A 398 11.21 -24.75 -20.64
CA ARG A 398 9.76 -24.58 -20.84
C ARG A 398 9.42 -24.46 -22.32
N ARG A 399 10.18 -23.69 -23.08
CA ARG A 399 10.03 -23.55 -24.53
C ARG A 399 10.21 -24.88 -25.26
N ALA A 400 11.23 -25.66 -24.89
CA ALA A 400 11.48 -26.98 -25.47
C ALA A 400 10.37 -27.99 -25.14
N ASN A 401 9.86 -27.97 -23.91
CA ASN A 401 8.71 -28.78 -23.51
C ASN A 401 7.46 -28.41 -24.32
N LEU A 402 7.20 -27.11 -24.50
CA LEU A 402 6.06 -26.63 -25.29
C LEU A 402 6.15 -27.08 -26.75
N LEU A 403 7.31 -26.94 -27.40
CA LEU A 403 7.53 -27.46 -28.76
C LEU A 403 7.26 -28.97 -28.83
N THR A 404 7.80 -29.72 -27.87
CA THR A 404 7.62 -31.17 -27.81
C THR A 404 6.14 -31.53 -27.65
N THR A 405 5.39 -30.79 -26.83
CA THR A 405 3.94 -30.99 -26.64
C THR A 405 3.17 -30.61 -27.90
N PHE A 406 3.50 -29.50 -28.54
CA PHE A 406 2.80 -29.02 -29.74
C PHE A 406 2.96 -29.99 -30.92
N ASP A 407 4.12 -30.64 -31.04
CA ASP A 407 4.39 -31.65 -32.07
C ASP A 407 3.78 -33.03 -31.77
N GLN A 408 3.10 -33.22 -30.62
CA GLN A 408 2.44 -34.49 -30.31
C GLN A 408 1.14 -34.68 -31.08
N ASP A 409 1.03 -35.81 -31.79
CA ASP A 409 -0.20 -36.25 -32.49
C ASP A 409 -1.39 -36.53 -31.54
N THR A 410 -1.20 -36.45 -30.21
CA THR A 410 -2.24 -36.70 -29.21
C THR A 410 -3.09 -35.48 -28.88
N LEU A 411 -2.71 -34.29 -29.34
CA LEU A 411 -3.47 -33.07 -29.09
C LEU A 411 -4.80 -33.08 -29.86
N LEU A 412 -5.86 -32.64 -29.19
CA LEU A 412 -7.19 -32.50 -29.76
C LEU A 412 -7.38 -31.09 -30.29
N GLN A 413 -7.83 -30.98 -31.54
CA GLN A 413 -8.27 -29.68 -32.06
C GLN A 413 -9.54 -29.24 -31.35
N VAL A 414 -9.51 -28.02 -30.82
CA VAL A 414 -10.61 -27.38 -30.11
C VAL A 414 -11.00 -26.08 -30.82
N TYR A 415 -12.23 -25.63 -30.62
CA TYR A 415 -12.73 -24.41 -31.24
C TYR A 415 -13.31 -23.48 -30.18
N PRO A 416 -12.98 -22.19 -30.24
CA PRO A 416 -13.48 -21.20 -29.30
C PRO A 416 -14.98 -20.99 -29.49
N ASN A 417 -15.69 -20.68 -28.41
CA ASN A 417 -17.14 -20.58 -28.34
C ASN A 417 -17.70 -19.20 -28.72
N ASN A 418 -16.92 -18.36 -29.40
CA ASN A 418 -17.35 -17.05 -29.91
C ASN A 418 -17.15 -16.90 -31.42
N SER A 419 -17.92 -15.98 -32.02
CA SER A 419 -18.02 -15.79 -33.47
C SER A 419 -16.94 -14.91 -34.10
N ASP A 420 -16.14 -14.22 -33.27
CA ASP A 420 -15.36 -13.05 -33.70
C ASP A 420 -13.87 -13.35 -33.91
N ILE A 421 -13.49 -14.63 -34.01
CA ILE A 421 -12.08 -15.03 -34.11
C ILE A 421 -11.64 -15.21 -35.56
N ASP A 422 -10.37 -14.90 -35.82
CA ASP A 422 -9.69 -15.27 -37.05
C ASP A 422 -9.77 -16.79 -37.29
N THR A 423 -10.60 -17.17 -38.26
CA THR A 423 -10.78 -18.57 -38.70
C THR A 423 -9.50 -19.26 -39.18
N SER A 424 -8.37 -18.54 -39.29
CA SER A 424 -7.05 -19.10 -39.60
C SER A 424 -6.34 -19.73 -38.40
N LEU A 425 -6.72 -19.41 -37.16
CA LEU A 425 -6.11 -19.96 -35.96
C LEU A 425 -6.61 -21.38 -35.66
N THR A 426 -5.67 -22.28 -35.39
CA THR A 426 -5.96 -23.64 -34.92
C THR A 426 -5.60 -23.75 -33.46
N PHE A 427 -6.62 -23.97 -32.62
CA PHE A 427 -6.45 -24.19 -31.18
C PHE A 427 -6.38 -25.70 -30.90
N LEU A 428 -5.52 -26.05 -29.96
CA LEU A 428 -5.21 -27.42 -29.55
C LEU A 428 -5.33 -27.52 -28.02
N SER A 429 -5.66 -28.71 -27.52
CA SER A 429 -5.69 -29.03 -26.10
C SER A 429 -5.26 -30.47 -25.86
N GLN A 430 -4.72 -30.75 -24.67
CA GLN A 430 -4.43 -32.12 -24.22
C GLN A 430 -5.71 -32.89 -23.85
N ASP A 431 -6.75 -32.18 -23.44
CA ASP A 431 -8.02 -32.72 -22.99
C ASP A 431 -9.18 -32.27 -23.89
N SER A 432 -10.30 -32.98 -23.81
CA SER A 432 -11.52 -32.57 -24.51
C SER A 432 -12.13 -31.35 -23.83
N VAL A 433 -11.83 -30.16 -24.36
CA VAL A 433 -12.37 -28.89 -23.84
C VAL A 433 -13.80 -28.72 -24.32
N SER A 434 -14.74 -28.64 -23.38
CA SER A 434 -16.17 -28.50 -23.69
C SER A 434 -16.57 -27.07 -24.03
N TYR A 435 -15.90 -26.09 -23.43
CA TYR A 435 -16.13 -24.67 -23.64
C TYR A 435 -14.87 -23.86 -23.36
N PHE A 436 -14.48 -22.97 -24.28
CA PHE A 436 -13.55 -21.88 -23.98
C PHE A 436 -13.87 -20.65 -24.84
N LEU A 437 -13.51 -19.47 -24.35
CA LEU A 437 -13.70 -18.18 -25.03
C LEU A 437 -12.34 -17.55 -25.29
N TYR A 438 -12.11 -16.98 -26.46
CA TYR A 438 -10.89 -16.22 -26.75
C TYR A 438 -11.21 -14.92 -27.49
N LYS A 439 -10.66 -13.78 -27.08
CA LYS A 439 -10.85 -12.49 -27.77
C LYS A 439 -9.50 -11.78 -27.95
N ASP A 440 -9.08 -11.63 -29.20
CA ASP A 440 -7.87 -10.88 -29.57
C ASP A 440 -8.16 -9.42 -29.95
N TRP A 441 -9.42 -9.07 -30.24
CA TRP A 441 -9.83 -7.73 -30.65
C TRP A 441 -9.02 -7.14 -31.82
N ASP A 442 -8.47 -7.99 -32.69
CA ASP A 442 -7.59 -7.55 -33.80
C ASP A 442 -8.29 -6.65 -34.82
N GLY A 443 -9.63 -6.70 -34.86
CA GLY A 443 -10.49 -5.84 -35.67
C GLY A 443 -10.85 -4.49 -35.04
N GLU A 444 -10.52 -4.25 -33.76
CA GLU A 444 -10.81 -3.01 -33.05
C GLU A 444 -9.62 -2.05 -33.08
N GLN A 445 -9.89 -0.75 -33.21
CA GLN A 445 -8.84 0.25 -33.10
C GLN A 445 -8.63 0.63 -31.63
N ALA A 446 -7.43 0.34 -31.12
CA ALA A 446 -6.98 0.77 -29.81
C ALA A 446 -5.62 1.49 -29.91
N ASP A 447 -5.43 2.52 -29.08
CA ASP A 447 -4.17 3.27 -28.98
C ASP A 447 -3.01 2.39 -28.49
N LYS A 448 -3.33 1.36 -27.71
CA LYS A 448 -2.39 0.35 -27.22
C LYS A 448 -3.02 -1.04 -27.34
N HIS A 449 -2.21 -1.99 -27.80
CA HIS A 449 -2.52 -3.42 -27.85
C HIS A 449 -1.25 -4.20 -27.48
N TYR A 450 -1.41 -5.44 -27.05
CA TYR A 450 -0.29 -6.30 -26.66
C TYR A 450 0.24 -7.07 -27.86
N ARG A 451 -0.65 -7.73 -28.63
CA ARG A 451 -0.29 -8.49 -29.83
C ARG A 451 -1.25 -8.15 -30.97
N GLY A 452 -0.90 -8.62 -32.17
CA GLY A 452 -1.77 -8.44 -33.33
C GLY A 452 -1.80 -7.01 -33.89
N THR A 453 -2.98 -6.52 -34.27
CA THR A 453 -3.22 -5.20 -34.88
C THR A 453 -4.26 -4.35 -34.16
N GLY A 454 -4.94 -4.93 -33.17
CA GLY A 454 -6.03 -4.29 -32.42
C GLY A 454 -6.03 -4.74 -30.97
N GLY A 455 -6.94 -4.19 -30.18
CA GLY A 455 -7.08 -4.49 -28.76
C GLY A 455 -8.35 -3.86 -28.20
N TYR A 456 -8.75 -4.23 -27.00
CA TYR A 456 -9.88 -3.61 -26.33
C TYR A 456 -9.48 -2.26 -25.72
N GLN A 457 -10.17 -1.19 -26.13
CA GLN A 457 -10.07 0.14 -25.52
C GLN A 457 -11.44 0.59 -24.96
N GLY A 458 -11.61 0.42 -23.66
CA GLY A 458 -12.79 0.91 -22.91
C GLY A 458 -12.50 2.19 -22.16
N ALA A 459 -13.51 2.93 -21.70
CA ALA A 459 -13.30 3.99 -20.70
C ALA A 459 -13.54 3.43 -19.30
N PHE A 460 -12.76 3.83 -18.30
CA PHE A 460 -13.09 3.62 -16.89
C PHE A 460 -14.40 4.34 -16.57
N LYS A 461 -15.51 3.62 -16.65
CA LYS A 461 -16.86 4.09 -16.32
C LYS A 461 -17.49 3.10 -15.35
N ASP A 462 -18.35 3.63 -14.49
CA ASP A 462 -19.26 2.83 -13.68
C ASP A 462 -20.08 1.93 -14.65
N MET A 463 -19.72 0.65 -14.76
CA MET A 463 -20.45 -0.41 -15.48
C MET A 463 -20.32 -0.50 -17.02
N ALA A 464 -19.20 -0.08 -17.63
CA ALA A 464 -18.91 -0.54 -18.99
C ALA A 464 -18.38 -1.99 -18.96
N SER A 465 -19.09 -2.91 -19.62
CA SER A 465 -18.71 -4.31 -19.65
C SER A 465 -17.65 -4.57 -20.72
N ILE A 466 -16.52 -5.17 -20.33
CA ILE A 466 -15.46 -5.61 -21.26
C ILE A 466 -15.98 -6.76 -22.13
N ILE A 467 -16.65 -7.71 -21.48
CA ILE A 467 -17.39 -8.79 -22.12
C ILE A 467 -18.74 -8.95 -21.42
N ASP A 468 -19.68 -9.51 -22.15
CA ASP A 468 -20.98 -9.95 -21.67
C ASP A 468 -21.35 -11.21 -22.46
N GLU A 469 -21.20 -12.38 -21.86
CA GLU A 469 -21.19 -13.69 -22.53
C GLU A 469 -22.08 -14.71 -21.81
N ASP A 470 -22.55 -15.69 -22.56
CA ASP A 470 -23.18 -16.90 -22.01
C ASP A 470 -22.09 -17.96 -21.78
N ILE A 471 -21.73 -18.15 -20.51
CA ILE A 471 -20.71 -19.11 -20.08
C ILE A 471 -21.41 -20.26 -19.37
N PRO A 472 -21.18 -21.53 -19.75
CA PRO A 472 -21.78 -22.67 -19.08
C PRO A 472 -21.43 -22.73 -17.59
N GLN A 473 -22.24 -23.44 -16.83
CA GLN A 473 -21.95 -23.71 -15.42
C GLN A 473 -20.63 -24.48 -15.29
N GLY A 474 -19.73 -24.02 -14.43
CA GLY A 474 -18.42 -24.65 -14.26
C GLY A 474 -17.40 -23.76 -13.55
N LYS A 475 -16.20 -24.30 -13.38
CA LYS A 475 -15.03 -23.57 -12.91
C LYS A 475 -14.11 -23.28 -14.09
N TYR A 476 -13.64 -22.04 -14.14
CA TYR A 476 -12.87 -21.49 -15.24
C TYR A 476 -11.70 -20.68 -14.71
N THR A 477 -10.69 -20.53 -15.54
CA THR A 477 -9.64 -19.54 -15.39
C THR A 477 -9.84 -18.46 -16.45
N LEU A 478 -9.99 -17.22 -15.99
CA LEU A 478 -10.00 -16.01 -16.81
C LEU A 478 -8.58 -15.45 -16.86
N SER A 479 -8.04 -15.29 -18.06
CA SER A 479 -6.78 -14.58 -18.30
C SER A 479 -6.93 -13.51 -19.37
N PHE A 480 -6.15 -12.44 -19.26
CA PHE A 480 -6.05 -11.39 -20.28
C PHE A 480 -4.80 -10.55 -20.04
N TRP A 481 -4.26 -9.95 -21.10
CA TRP A 481 -3.20 -8.97 -21.00
C TRP A 481 -3.77 -7.58 -20.71
N MET A 482 -3.21 -6.89 -19.73
CA MET A 482 -3.58 -5.51 -19.39
C MET A 482 -2.35 -4.63 -19.35
N HIS A 483 -2.42 -3.43 -19.94
CA HIS A 483 -1.33 -2.47 -19.85
C HIS A 483 -1.28 -1.89 -18.43
N ILE A 484 -0.26 -2.23 -17.65
CA ILE A 484 -0.19 -1.97 -16.20
C ILE A 484 0.92 -0.99 -15.81
N HIS A 485 1.80 -0.58 -16.74
CA HIS A 485 2.92 0.32 -16.45
C HIS A 485 2.50 1.80 -16.42
N GLU A 486 1.61 2.14 -15.51
CA GLU A 486 1.20 3.50 -15.19
C GLU A 486 0.83 3.62 -13.71
N ASP A 487 1.20 4.72 -13.06
CA ASP A 487 0.97 4.90 -11.63
C ASP A 487 -0.51 4.82 -11.23
N LEU A 488 -0.79 3.94 -10.26
CA LEU A 488 -2.07 3.47 -9.75
C LEU A 488 -2.90 2.63 -10.71
N TYR A 489 -2.53 2.51 -11.98
CA TYR A 489 -3.32 1.80 -12.99
C TYR A 489 -3.57 0.31 -12.63
N PRO A 490 -2.61 -0.45 -12.07
CA PRO A 490 -2.86 -1.82 -11.58
C PRO A 490 -3.86 -1.91 -10.41
N ARG A 491 -4.24 -0.78 -9.79
CA ARG A 491 -5.26 -0.73 -8.73
C ARG A 491 -6.68 -0.67 -9.27
N THR A 492 -6.87 -0.80 -10.60
CA THR A 492 -8.16 -1.16 -11.19
C THR A 492 -8.73 -2.39 -10.51
N VAL A 493 -10.04 -2.36 -10.28
CA VAL A 493 -10.80 -3.47 -9.72
C VAL A 493 -11.74 -4.01 -10.79
N MET A 494 -11.63 -5.32 -11.04
CA MET A 494 -12.54 -6.06 -11.89
C MET A 494 -13.72 -6.55 -11.06
N LEU A 495 -14.93 -6.31 -11.56
CA LEU A 495 -16.19 -6.81 -11.03
C LEU A 495 -16.65 -7.95 -11.95
N LEU A 496 -16.42 -9.18 -11.52
CA LEU A 496 -16.86 -10.38 -12.25
C LEU A 496 -18.29 -10.69 -11.80
N GLU A 497 -19.26 -10.52 -12.67
CA GLU A 497 -20.69 -10.60 -12.32
C GLU A 497 -21.39 -11.72 -13.10
N GLU A 498 -21.94 -12.68 -12.36
CA GLU A 498 -22.95 -13.61 -12.85
C GLU A 498 -24.33 -12.99 -12.59
N TYR A 499 -25.19 -12.91 -13.60
CA TYR A 499 -26.50 -12.28 -13.49
C TYR A 499 -27.58 -13.03 -14.28
N ASP A 500 -28.83 -12.88 -13.84
CA ASP A 500 -29.99 -13.44 -14.54
C ASP A 500 -30.34 -12.55 -15.74
N PRO A 501 -30.31 -13.07 -16.98
CA PRO A 501 -30.59 -12.29 -18.18
C PRO A 501 -32.04 -11.79 -18.29
N GLU A 502 -33.02 -12.44 -17.65
CA GLU A 502 -34.43 -12.02 -17.68
C GLU A 502 -34.70 -10.88 -16.71
N SER A 503 -34.22 -11.00 -15.47
CA SER A 503 -34.47 -10.01 -14.42
C SER A 503 -33.40 -8.91 -14.36
N GLY A 504 -32.21 -9.15 -14.93
CA GLY A 504 -31.03 -8.28 -14.79
C GLY A 504 -30.42 -8.29 -13.39
N SER A 505 -30.88 -9.16 -12.49
CA SER A 505 -30.39 -9.22 -11.12
C SER A 505 -29.03 -9.94 -11.03
N VAL A 506 -28.09 -9.34 -10.30
CA VAL A 506 -26.78 -9.95 -10.05
C VAL A 506 -26.96 -11.12 -9.09
N LEU A 507 -26.60 -12.32 -9.55
CA LEU A 507 -26.68 -13.57 -8.81
C LEU A 507 -25.44 -13.77 -7.95
N LYS A 508 -24.25 -13.47 -8.50
CA LYS A 508 -22.96 -13.59 -7.84
C LYS A 508 -22.02 -12.50 -8.35
N GLN A 509 -21.26 -11.89 -7.44
CA GLN A 509 -20.25 -10.89 -7.79
C GLN A 509 -18.94 -11.21 -7.10
N HIS A 510 -17.84 -11.20 -7.86
CA HIS A 510 -16.49 -11.23 -7.33
C HIS A 510 -15.79 -9.91 -7.59
N ILE A 511 -15.23 -9.33 -6.53
CA ILE A 511 -14.41 -8.12 -6.58
C ILE A 511 -12.95 -8.56 -6.62
N ARG A 512 -12.23 -8.22 -7.69
CA ARG A 512 -10.87 -8.68 -7.97
C ARG A 512 -9.95 -7.50 -8.31
N PRO A 513 -9.15 -7.00 -7.35
CA PRO A 513 -8.15 -5.97 -7.62
C PRO A 513 -7.02 -6.53 -8.51
N VAL A 514 -6.77 -5.89 -9.66
CA VAL A 514 -5.86 -6.41 -10.70
C VAL A 514 -4.45 -6.67 -10.15
N HIS A 515 -3.91 -5.76 -9.35
CA HIS A 515 -2.57 -5.87 -8.76
C HIS A 515 -2.30 -7.12 -7.89
N HIS A 516 -3.33 -7.85 -7.44
CA HIS A 516 -3.17 -9.13 -6.75
C HIS A 516 -3.17 -10.35 -7.69
N HIS A 517 -3.49 -10.15 -8.96
CA HIS A 517 -3.77 -11.19 -9.93
C HIS A 517 -2.84 -11.13 -11.16
N VAL A 518 -1.77 -10.34 -11.10
CA VAL A 518 -0.76 -10.30 -12.17
C VAL A 518 0.12 -11.54 -12.05
N ALA A 519 0.00 -12.45 -13.02
CA ALA A 519 0.71 -13.73 -13.05
C ALA A 519 2.14 -13.58 -13.62
N VAL A 520 2.27 -12.85 -14.74
CA VAL A 520 3.57 -12.54 -15.37
C VAL A 520 3.58 -11.12 -15.91
N ILE A 521 4.78 -10.56 -16.02
CA ILE A 521 5.03 -9.30 -16.70
C ILE A 521 5.50 -9.59 -18.12
N GLY A 522 4.93 -8.88 -19.08
CA GLY A 522 5.29 -8.94 -20.50
C GLY A 522 6.10 -7.73 -20.93
N GLU A 523 6.15 -7.52 -22.25
CA GLU A 523 6.88 -6.41 -22.84
C GLU A 523 6.08 -5.11 -22.76
N GLU A 524 6.78 -3.98 -22.89
CA GLU A 524 6.18 -2.64 -23.02
C GLU A 524 5.11 -2.28 -21.97
N GLY A 525 5.24 -2.82 -20.76
CA GLY A 525 4.36 -2.49 -19.64
C GLY A 525 3.05 -3.27 -19.59
N TRP A 526 2.93 -4.35 -20.35
CA TRP A 526 1.83 -5.30 -20.26
C TRP A 526 2.05 -6.32 -19.15
N GLY A 527 0.98 -6.77 -18.51
CA GLY A 527 0.99 -7.88 -17.56
C GLY A 527 -0.18 -8.81 -17.79
N LEU A 528 0.08 -10.11 -17.67
CA LEU A 528 -0.96 -11.12 -17.76
C LEU A 528 -1.68 -11.18 -16.42
N VAL A 529 -2.97 -10.89 -16.44
CA VAL A 529 -3.85 -11.00 -15.28
C VAL A 529 -4.53 -12.35 -15.33
N GLU A 530 -4.52 -13.11 -14.23
CA GLU A 530 -5.15 -14.43 -14.14
C GLU A 530 -6.02 -14.54 -12.88
N MET A 531 -7.29 -14.93 -13.06
CA MET A 531 -8.29 -14.99 -12.00
C MET A 531 -9.12 -16.27 -12.09
N GLU A 532 -9.43 -16.84 -10.93
CA GLU A 532 -10.41 -17.92 -10.80
C GLU A 532 -11.83 -17.39 -10.97
N LEU A 533 -12.63 -18.08 -11.78
CA LEU A 533 -14.02 -17.79 -12.08
C LEU A 533 -14.87 -19.05 -11.87
N GLU A 534 -16.03 -18.91 -11.20
CA GLU A 534 -16.98 -20.01 -11.02
C GLU A 534 -18.39 -19.53 -11.36
N ILE A 535 -18.96 -20.10 -12.43
CA ILE A 535 -20.33 -19.90 -12.87
C ILE A 535 -21.22 -20.93 -12.19
N THR A 536 -22.21 -20.47 -11.44
CA THR A 536 -22.96 -21.32 -10.49
C THR A 536 -24.32 -21.77 -11.00
N GLN A 537 -24.99 -20.96 -11.82
CA GLN A 537 -26.34 -21.25 -12.32
C GLN A 537 -26.35 -21.51 -13.82
N PRO A 538 -26.99 -22.59 -14.29
CA PRO A 538 -27.25 -22.78 -15.71
C PRO A 538 -28.11 -21.66 -16.30
N GLY A 539 -27.73 -21.14 -17.46
CA GLY A 539 -28.49 -20.11 -18.19
C GLY A 539 -28.36 -18.69 -17.62
N SER A 540 -27.45 -18.46 -16.67
CA SER A 540 -27.03 -17.12 -16.28
C SER A 540 -26.11 -16.50 -17.34
N ARG A 541 -25.94 -15.18 -17.32
CA ARG A 541 -24.92 -14.48 -18.13
C ARG A 541 -23.80 -13.96 -17.25
N PHE A 542 -22.63 -13.86 -17.85
CA PHE A 542 -21.43 -13.37 -17.19
C PHE A 542 -20.95 -12.08 -17.84
N ARG A 543 -20.63 -11.08 -17.02
CA ARG A 543 -19.99 -9.84 -17.51
C ARG A 543 -18.83 -9.43 -16.63
N ILE A 544 -17.87 -8.75 -17.25
CA ILE A 544 -16.74 -8.14 -16.55
C ILE A 544 -16.91 -6.63 -16.61
N ASN A 545 -17.12 -6.00 -15.46
CA ASN A 545 -17.11 -4.55 -15.33
C ASN A 545 -15.83 -4.09 -14.65
N THR A 546 -15.44 -2.83 -14.89
CA THR A 546 -14.27 -2.24 -14.24
C THR A 546 -14.64 -1.05 -13.39
N GLN A 547 -13.91 -0.87 -12.29
CA GLN A 547 -13.95 0.34 -11.49
C GLN A 547 -12.55 0.73 -11.04
N HIS A 548 -12.36 2.00 -10.71
CA HIS A 548 -11.14 2.50 -10.10
C HIS A 548 -11.50 3.38 -8.91
N GLU A 549 -10.80 3.22 -7.79
CA GLU A 549 -11.07 3.98 -6.56
C GLU A 549 -10.73 5.48 -6.63
N LYS A 550 -10.09 5.92 -7.72
CA LYS A 550 -9.56 7.28 -7.88
C LYS A 550 -10.36 7.97 -8.96
N TYR A 551 -10.93 9.11 -8.63
CA TYR A 551 -11.78 9.90 -9.51
C TYR A 551 -11.03 10.38 -10.75
N ARG A 552 -9.72 10.66 -10.66
CA ARG A 552 -8.86 11.02 -11.81
C ARG A 552 -8.84 9.98 -12.94
N PHE A 553 -9.18 8.72 -12.66
CA PHE A 553 -9.25 7.68 -13.70
C PHE A 553 -10.59 7.66 -14.42
N LYS A 554 -11.63 8.33 -13.90
CA LYS A 554 -12.95 8.35 -14.53
C LYS A 554 -12.86 8.88 -15.96
N GLY A 555 -13.27 8.06 -16.92
CA GLY A 555 -13.25 8.38 -18.34
C GLY A 555 -11.90 8.17 -19.04
N ARG A 556 -10.83 7.80 -18.32
CA ARG A 556 -9.54 7.44 -18.95
C ARG A 556 -9.64 6.09 -19.66
N PRO A 557 -8.85 5.86 -20.72
CA PRO A 557 -8.89 4.60 -21.43
C PRO A 557 -8.30 3.44 -20.59
N LEU A 558 -8.95 2.29 -20.70
CA LEU A 558 -8.55 0.99 -20.22
C LEU A 558 -8.15 0.14 -21.43
N TYR A 559 -6.93 -0.38 -21.43
CA TYR A 559 -6.37 -1.24 -22.48
C TYR A 559 -6.27 -2.69 -21.99
N ILE A 560 -6.97 -3.58 -22.69
CA ILE A 560 -6.95 -5.03 -22.48
C ILE A 560 -6.75 -5.71 -23.83
N ASP A 561 -6.11 -6.86 -23.84
CA ASP A 561 -5.89 -7.63 -25.04
C ASP A 561 -5.84 -9.14 -24.71
N GLU A 562 -6.01 -9.97 -25.73
CA GLU A 562 -5.76 -11.42 -25.68
C GLU A 562 -6.47 -12.08 -24.48
N LEU A 563 -7.79 -11.93 -24.38
CA LEU A 563 -8.61 -12.49 -23.30
C LEU A 563 -8.94 -13.95 -23.57
N LEU A 564 -8.74 -14.81 -22.57
CA LEU A 564 -9.06 -16.23 -22.59
C LEU A 564 -9.89 -16.62 -21.36
N ILE A 565 -10.98 -17.34 -21.58
CA ILE A 565 -11.70 -18.06 -20.53
C ILE A 565 -11.66 -19.53 -20.88
N ARG A 566 -11.05 -20.35 -20.03
CA ARG A 566 -10.92 -21.81 -20.23
C ARG A 566 -11.32 -22.56 -18.97
N PRO A 567 -11.71 -23.84 -19.03
CA PRO A 567 -12.00 -24.62 -17.84
C PRO A 567 -10.78 -24.70 -16.92
N GLU A 568 -11.02 -24.74 -15.62
CA GLU A 568 -9.94 -24.85 -14.63
C GLU A 568 -9.15 -26.15 -14.83
N GLY A 569 -7.83 -26.03 -14.99
CA GLY A 569 -6.92 -27.17 -15.22
C GLY A 569 -6.66 -27.50 -16.70
N ASP A 570 -7.51 -27.06 -17.62
CA ASP A 570 -7.31 -27.29 -19.05
C ASP A 570 -6.22 -26.37 -19.63
N THR A 571 -5.52 -26.88 -20.65
CA THR A 571 -4.47 -26.14 -21.36
C THR A 571 -4.90 -25.88 -22.81
N ILE A 572 -4.91 -24.60 -23.19
CA ILE A 572 -5.17 -24.16 -24.55
C ILE A 572 -3.84 -23.77 -25.20
N LEU A 573 -3.56 -24.39 -26.33
CA LEU A 573 -2.38 -24.18 -27.15
C LEU A 573 -2.78 -23.65 -28.53
N PHE A 574 -2.04 -22.69 -29.07
CA PHE A 574 -2.20 -22.29 -30.47
C PHE A 574 -0.93 -21.66 -31.02
N GLN A 575 -0.84 -21.57 -32.34
CA GLN A 575 0.24 -20.88 -33.03
C GLN A 575 -0.30 -19.63 -33.73
N LYS A 576 0.30 -18.47 -33.47
CA LYS A 576 0.01 -17.21 -34.17
C LYS A 576 1.35 -16.60 -34.62
N LYS A 577 1.54 -16.49 -35.94
CA LYS A 577 2.81 -16.05 -36.56
C LYS A 577 4.00 -16.90 -36.07
N ASN A 578 5.04 -16.28 -35.51
CA ASN A 578 6.26 -16.93 -35.02
C ASN A 578 6.19 -17.25 -33.52
N SER A 579 4.99 -17.34 -32.95
CA SER A 579 4.79 -17.61 -31.53
C SER A 579 3.93 -18.85 -31.31
N LEU A 580 4.35 -19.70 -30.37
CA LEU A 580 3.46 -20.67 -29.74
C LEU A 580 2.92 -20.06 -28.45
N VAL A 581 1.64 -20.24 -28.23
CA VAL A 581 0.92 -19.68 -27.09
C VAL A 581 0.39 -20.82 -26.24
N GLU A 582 0.67 -20.76 -24.94
CA GLU A 582 0.13 -21.67 -23.91
C GLU A 582 -0.61 -20.82 -22.88
N ASN A 583 -1.94 -20.95 -22.80
CA ASN A 583 -2.77 -20.22 -21.83
C ASN A 583 -2.41 -18.70 -21.77
N ASP A 584 -2.35 -18.04 -22.92
CA ASP A 584 -1.92 -16.64 -23.12
C ASP A 584 -0.44 -16.30 -22.83
N ARG A 585 0.43 -17.28 -22.56
CA ARG A 585 1.88 -17.07 -22.53
C ARG A 585 2.45 -17.20 -23.94
N TRP A 586 3.05 -16.13 -24.45
CA TRP A 586 3.60 -16.05 -25.81
C TRP A 586 5.10 -16.39 -25.84
N PHE A 587 5.42 -17.56 -26.40
CA PHE A 587 6.80 -18.00 -26.63
C PHE A 587 7.17 -17.76 -28.08
N GLU A 588 8.11 -16.84 -28.31
CA GLU A 588 8.60 -16.51 -29.65
C GLU A 588 9.70 -17.47 -30.10
N PHE A 589 9.71 -17.79 -31.39
CA PHE A 589 10.71 -18.63 -32.05
C PHE A 589 11.36 -17.86 -33.21
N GLU A 590 12.67 -18.07 -33.39
CA GLU A 590 13.45 -17.49 -34.50
C GLU A 590 13.20 -18.18 -35.84
#